data_AF-A0A0A7FXJ9-F1
#
_entry.id   AF-A0A0A7FXJ9-F1
#
_cell.length_a   1.000
_cell.length_b   1.000
_cell.length_c   1.000
_cell.angle_alpha   90.00
_cell.angle_beta   90.00
_cell.angle_gamma   90.00
#
_symmetry.space_group_name_H-M   'P 1'
#
loop_
_entity.id
_entity.type
_entity.pdbx_description
1 polymer ?
#
loop_
_entity_poly.entity_id
_entity_poly.type
_entity_poly.pdbx_seq_one_letter_code
_entity_poly.pdbx_strand_id
1 'polypeptide(L)'
;MQNGFKKKKYFIAIVSILLISLSINIMLCLKNKQYSHRIGANSYKNIETIKIKNEKNIEIIDKTIDTLKISNGELLNLYTNYSDMADCIIKLWDDYNFYNETDRGIFINKKIDTSKVIENDIYSRIESYLGNTLINIMSTDSDDLVVKGKDLEDFEVMKSLAINMSKIFKSVDESKLGNVNSSDKEKKVIDNKYWIDILREIDKTSSKYIDYDFIKEVKVTKAIY
;
A
#
# COMPACT_ATOMS: atom_id res chain seq x y z
N MET A 1 -39.23 55.39 -16.84
CA MET A 1 -39.14 54.04 -17.46
C MET A 1 -37.73 53.41 -17.48
N GLN A 2 -36.63 54.17 -17.32
CA GLN A 2 -35.26 53.61 -17.35
C GLN A 2 -34.89 52.64 -16.20
N ASN A 3 -35.48 52.79 -15.00
CA ASN A 3 -35.13 51.94 -13.84
C ASN A 3 -35.61 50.48 -13.94
N GLY A 4 -36.73 50.21 -14.63
CA GLY A 4 -37.23 48.83 -14.81
C GLY A 4 -36.37 48.01 -15.77
N PHE A 5 -35.84 48.65 -16.82
CA PHE A 5 -34.98 48.01 -17.82
C PHE A 5 -33.60 47.64 -17.23
N LYS A 6 -33.05 48.51 -16.37
CA LYS A 6 -31.81 48.22 -15.62
C LYS A 6 -32.00 47.05 -14.66
N LYS A 7 -33.09 47.02 -13.87
CA LYS A 7 -33.40 45.90 -12.96
C LYS A 7 -33.52 44.55 -13.69
N LYS A 8 -34.15 44.51 -14.87
CA LYS A 8 -34.26 43.29 -15.68
C LYS A 8 -32.91 42.81 -16.22
N LYS A 9 -32.03 43.72 -16.64
CA LYS A 9 -30.65 43.38 -17.06
C LYS A 9 -29.80 42.84 -15.90
N TYR A 10 -29.88 43.45 -14.71
CA TYR A 10 -29.19 42.95 -13.52
C TYR A 10 -29.72 41.57 -13.10
N PHE A 11 -31.04 41.37 -13.13
CA PHE A 11 -31.64 40.07 -12.85
C PHE A 11 -31.13 38.98 -13.82
N ILE A 12 -31.12 39.25 -15.12
CA ILE A 12 -30.59 38.32 -16.13
C ILE A 12 -29.10 38.03 -15.88
N ALA A 13 -28.29 39.05 -15.60
CA ALA A 13 -26.87 38.87 -15.32
C ALA A 13 -26.63 37.99 -14.08
N ILE A 14 -27.37 38.21 -12.99
CA ILE A 14 -27.30 37.38 -11.77
C ILE A 14 -27.68 35.93 -12.08
N VAL A 15 -28.78 35.71 -12.80
CA VAL A 15 -29.22 34.36 -13.18
C VAL A 15 -28.18 33.67 -14.07
N SER A 16 -27.59 34.38 -15.03
CA SER A 16 -26.52 33.83 -15.87
C SER A 16 -25.28 33.44 -15.06
N ILE A 17 -24.86 34.27 -14.10
CA ILE A 17 -23.73 33.95 -13.20
C ILE A 17 -24.04 32.71 -12.36
N LEU A 18 -25.26 32.59 -11.83
CA LEU A 18 -25.67 31.42 -11.04
C LEU A 18 -25.69 30.14 -11.88
N LEU A 19 -26.18 30.21 -13.12
CA LEU A 19 -26.17 29.05 -14.02
C LEU A 19 -24.74 28.62 -14.36
N ILE A 20 -23.83 29.56 -14.65
CA ILE A 20 -22.42 29.27 -14.89
C ILE A 20 -21.78 28.63 -13.65
N SER A 21 -22.02 29.20 -12.47
CA SER A 21 -21.53 28.65 -11.20
C SER A 21 -22.05 27.23 -10.94
N LEU A 22 -23.34 27.00 -11.18
CA LEU A 22 -23.95 25.67 -11.06
C LEU A 22 -23.32 24.67 -12.03
N SER A 23 -23.13 25.05 -13.30
CA SER A 23 -22.48 24.19 -14.31
C SER A 23 -21.04 23.82 -13.91
N ILE A 24 -20.26 24.79 -13.43
CA ILE A 24 -18.89 24.55 -12.92
C ILE A 24 -18.94 23.59 -11.73
N ASN A 25 -19.85 23.80 -10.78
CA ASN A 25 -19.98 22.94 -9.60
C ASN A 25 -20.38 21.50 -9.96
N ILE A 26 -21.29 21.32 -10.91
CA ILE A 26 -21.68 20.00 -11.42
C ILE A 26 -20.46 19.32 -12.08
N MET A 27 -19.71 20.05 -12.91
CA MET A 27 -18.53 19.52 -13.59
C MET A 27 -17.45 19.10 -12.58
N LEU A 28 -17.20 19.92 -11.55
CA LEU A 28 -16.26 19.60 -10.47
C LEU A 28 -16.72 18.35 -9.69
N CYS A 29 -18.01 18.24 -9.38
CA CYS A 29 -18.58 17.09 -8.69
C CYS A 29 -18.39 15.78 -9.49
N LEU A 30 -18.68 15.82 -10.80
CA LEU A 30 -18.50 14.67 -11.69
C LEU A 30 -17.04 14.24 -11.79
N LYS A 31 -16.12 15.20 -11.98
CA LYS A 31 -14.68 14.91 -12.00
C LYS A 31 -14.22 14.32 -10.66
N ASN A 32 -14.65 14.87 -9.54
CA ASN A 32 -14.28 14.37 -8.23
C ASN A 32 -14.74 12.92 -8.01
N LYS A 33 -15.95 12.57 -8.46
CA LYS A 33 -16.46 11.20 -8.40
C LYS A 33 -15.61 10.23 -9.25
N GLN A 34 -15.23 10.64 -10.46
CA GLN A 34 -14.35 9.84 -11.33
C GLN A 34 -12.97 9.65 -10.70
N TYR A 35 -12.39 10.70 -10.12
CA TYR A 35 -11.11 10.62 -9.42
C TYR A 35 -11.19 9.68 -8.22
N SER A 36 -12.20 9.84 -7.35
CA SER A 36 -12.40 8.97 -6.19
C SER A 36 -12.52 7.51 -6.56
N HIS A 37 -13.23 7.19 -7.65
CA HIS A 37 -13.35 5.81 -8.12
C HIS A 37 -12.02 5.27 -8.63
N ARG A 38 -11.29 6.05 -9.45
CA ARG A 38 -9.98 5.65 -9.99
C ARG A 38 -8.95 5.39 -8.88
N ILE A 39 -8.91 6.25 -7.87
CA ILE A 39 -8.04 6.06 -6.69
C ILE A 39 -8.40 4.74 -6.01
N GLY A 40 -9.68 4.53 -5.70
CA GLY A 40 -10.12 3.30 -5.05
C GLY A 40 -9.76 2.04 -5.84
N ALA A 41 -9.91 2.06 -7.17
CA ALA A 41 -9.57 0.93 -8.04
C ALA A 41 -8.05 0.65 -8.05
N ASN A 42 -7.23 1.70 -8.18
CA ASN A 42 -5.78 1.58 -8.08
C ASN A 42 -5.35 1.01 -6.72
N SER A 43 -5.90 1.57 -5.63
CA SER A 43 -5.62 1.11 -4.28
C SER A 43 -6.05 -0.35 -4.06
N TYR A 44 -7.21 -0.76 -4.57
CA TYR A 44 -7.65 -2.16 -4.50
C TYR A 44 -6.68 -3.09 -5.20
N LYS A 45 -6.23 -2.74 -6.42
CA LYS A 45 -5.24 -3.53 -7.16
C LYS A 45 -3.91 -3.67 -6.40
N ASN A 46 -3.43 -2.60 -5.79
CA ASN A 46 -2.22 -2.62 -4.98
C ASN A 46 -2.39 -3.54 -3.76
N ILE A 47 -3.54 -3.46 -3.08
CA ILE A 47 -3.89 -4.33 -1.94
C ILE A 47 -3.91 -5.81 -2.34
N GLU A 48 -4.55 -6.16 -3.46
CA GLU A 48 -4.59 -7.54 -3.95
C GLU A 48 -3.20 -8.06 -4.31
N THR A 49 -2.35 -7.20 -4.88
CA THR A 49 -0.95 -7.54 -5.16
C THR A 49 -0.20 -7.83 -3.86
N ILE A 50 -0.32 -6.97 -2.85
CA ILE A 50 0.29 -7.19 -1.52
C ILE A 50 -0.20 -8.51 -0.92
N LYS A 51 -1.50 -8.81 -0.99
CA LYS A 51 -2.10 -10.04 -0.48
C LYS A 51 -1.48 -11.29 -1.11
N ILE A 52 -1.49 -11.38 -2.44
CA ILE A 52 -0.95 -12.53 -3.18
C ILE A 52 0.55 -12.72 -2.90
N LYS A 53 1.30 -11.62 -2.84
CA LYS A 53 2.74 -11.64 -2.58
C LYS A 53 3.05 -12.09 -1.14
N ASN A 54 2.27 -11.60 -0.18
CA ASN A 54 2.39 -11.98 1.22
C ASN A 54 2.09 -13.47 1.45
N GLU A 55 1.07 -14.03 0.78
CA GLU A 55 0.76 -15.47 0.84
C GLU A 55 1.95 -16.32 0.36
N LYS A 56 2.57 -15.95 -0.77
CA LYS A 56 3.78 -16.62 -1.27
C LYS A 56 4.98 -16.47 -0.33
N ASN A 57 5.14 -15.31 0.28
CA ASN A 57 6.23 -15.07 1.24
C ASN A 57 6.11 -15.98 2.46
N ILE A 58 4.89 -16.18 2.98
CA ILE A 58 4.65 -17.11 4.10
C ILE A 58 5.13 -18.52 3.73
N GLU A 59 4.78 -19.02 2.55
CA GLU A 59 5.20 -20.35 2.09
C GLU A 59 6.72 -20.50 2.05
N ILE A 60 7.43 -19.51 1.50
CA ILE A 60 8.90 -19.55 1.40
C ILE A 60 9.54 -19.42 2.80
N ILE A 61 9.05 -18.50 3.62
CA ILE A 61 9.58 -18.25 4.97
C ILE A 61 9.37 -19.47 5.88
N ASP A 62 8.18 -20.08 5.86
CA ASP A 62 7.88 -21.29 6.63
C ASP A 62 8.83 -22.43 6.26
N LYS A 63 8.99 -22.70 4.96
CA LYS A 63 9.93 -23.70 4.47
C LYS A 63 11.37 -23.39 4.91
N THR A 64 11.76 -22.12 4.86
CA THR A 64 13.11 -21.67 5.22
C THR A 64 13.41 -21.90 6.70
N ILE A 65 12.46 -21.57 7.58
CA ILE A 65 12.58 -21.80 9.02
C ILE A 65 12.62 -23.30 9.34
N ASP A 66 11.77 -24.10 8.70
CA ASP A 66 11.70 -25.55 8.95
C ASP A 66 12.97 -26.28 8.51
N THR A 67 13.55 -25.88 7.38
CA THR A 67 14.75 -26.52 6.80
C THR A 67 16.06 -25.86 7.24
N LEU A 68 15.99 -24.68 7.87
CA LEU A 68 17.12 -23.81 8.20
C LEU A 68 18.00 -23.47 6.98
N LYS A 69 17.41 -23.50 5.78
CA LYS A 69 18.07 -23.24 4.52
C LYS A 69 17.13 -22.55 3.55
N ILE A 70 17.68 -21.71 2.68
CA ILE A 70 16.95 -21.11 1.57
C ILE A 70 17.81 -21.13 0.31
N SER A 71 17.23 -21.56 -0.80
CA SER A 71 17.92 -21.56 -2.09
C SER A 71 17.98 -20.16 -2.69
N ASN A 72 18.94 -19.92 -3.59
CA ASN A 72 19.06 -18.64 -4.30
C ASN A 72 17.78 -18.22 -5.03
N GLY A 73 17.07 -19.17 -5.66
CA GLY A 73 15.82 -18.90 -6.35
C GLY A 73 14.70 -18.48 -5.40
N GLU A 74 14.60 -19.12 -4.22
CA GLU A 74 13.62 -18.75 -3.20
C GLU A 74 13.92 -17.40 -2.56
N LEU A 75 15.20 -17.11 -2.30
CA LEU A 75 15.63 -15.82 -1.78
C LEU A 75 15.36 -14.69 -2.79
N LEU A 76 15.61 -14.93 -4.08
CA LEU A 76 15.29 -13.97 -5.16
C LEU A 76 13.78 -13.72 -5.26
N ASN A 77 12.97 -14.77 -5.10
CA ASN A 77 11.51 -14.64 -5.07
C ASN A 77 11.05 -13.81 -3.87
N LEU A 78 11.60 -14.04 -2.67
CA LEU A 78 11.30 -13.21 -1.51
C LEU A 78 11.69 -11.75 -1.75
N TYR A 79 12.90 -11.50 -2.24
CA TYR A 79 13.37 -10.16 -2.57
C TYR A 79 12.40 -9.45 -3.52
N THR A 80 12.06 -10.10 -4.64
CA THR A 80 11.16 -9.54 -5.65
C THR A 80 9.77 -9.28 -5.07
N ASN A 81 9.26 -10.19 -4.24
CA ASN A 81 7.95 -10.02 -3.63
C ASN A 81 7.92 -8.86 -2.63
N TYR A 82 8.96 -8.71 -1.79
CA TYR A 82 9.05 -7.59 -0.85
C TYR A 82 9.25 -6.25 -1.55
N SER A 83 10.01 -6.22 -2.65
CA SER A 83 10.16 -5.05 -3.52
C SER A 83 8.79 -4.63 -4.12
N ASP A 84 8.05 -5.57 -4.72
CA ASP A 84 6.70 -5.30 -5.24
C ASP A 84 5.73 -4.81 -4.14
N MET A 85 5.83 -5.36 -2.93
CA MET A 85 5.00 -4.96 -1.79
C MET A 85 5.34 -3.55 -1.31
N ALA A 86 6.62 -3.20 -1.19
CA ALA A 86 7.07 -1.87 -0.83
C ALA A 86 6.54 -0.82 -1.83
N ASP A 87 6.71 -1.10 -3.12
CA ASP A 87 6.16 -0.28 -4.21
C ASP A 87 4.64 -0.08 -4.11
N CYS A 88 3.90 -1.15 -3.81
CA CYS A 88 2.44 -1.08 -3.66
C CYS A 88 2.03 -0.27 -2.43
N ILE A 89 2.78 -0.35 -1.33
CA ILE A 89 2.52 0.42 -0.11
C ILE A 89 2.78 1.91 -0.33
N ILE A 90 3.86 2.26 -1.04
CA ILE A 90 4.14 3.65 -1.44
C ILE A 90 2.98 4.19 -2.29
N LYS A 91 2.52 3.42 -3.30
CA LYS A 91 1.38 3.81 -4.14
C LYS A 91 0.08 3.97 -3.35
N LEU A 92 -0.14 3.15 -2.31
CA LEU A 92 -1.30 3.32 -1.41
C LEU A 92 -1.23 4.61 -0.60
N TRP A 93 -0.04 4.99 -0.14
CA TRP A 93 0.17 6.27 0.52
C TRP A 93 -0.01 7.45 -0.42
N ASP A 94 0.46 7.36 -1.66
CA ASP A 94 0.23 8.38 -2.69
C ASP A 94 -1.26 8.53 -3.00
N ASP A 95 -1.97 7.41 -3.18
CA ASP A 95 -3.43 7.38 -3.37
C ASP A 95 -4.17 8.01 -2.16
N TYR A 96 -3.74 7.70 -0.94
CA TYR A 96 -4.31 8.28 0.29
C TYR A 96 -4.01 9.78 0.41
N ASN A 97 -2.79 10.21 0.13
CA ASN A 97 -2.41 11.61 0.15
C ASN A 97 -3.25 12.38 -0.87
N PHE A 98 -3.32 11.90 -2.12
CA PHE A 98 -4.14 12.52 -3.15
C PHE A 98 -5.63 12.58 -2.76
N TYR A 99 -6.16 11.51 -2.15
CA TYR A 99 -7.51 11.49 -1.58
C TYR A 99 -7.69 12.57 -0.50
N ASN A 100 -6.77 12.65 0.46
CA ASN A 100 -6.82 13.60 1.57
C ASN A 100 -6.67 15.05 1.11
N GLU A 101 -5.89 15.31 0.06
CA GLU A 101 -5.72 16.65 -0.52
C GLU A 101 -6.93 17.09 -1.35
N THR A 102 -7.50 16.16 -2.12
CA THR A 102 -8.60 16.47 -3.07
C THR A 102 -9.96 16.54 -2.36
N ASP A 103 -10.15 15.81 -1.25
CA ASP A 103 -11.40 15.78 -0.49
C ASP A 103 -11.46 16.84 0.65
N ARG A 104 -10.51 17.80 0.70
CA ARG A 104 -10.38 18.85 1.76
C ARG A 104 -11.64 19.69 2.06
N GLY A 105 -12.74 19.53 1.31
CA GLY A 105 -13.91 20.41 1.37
C GLY A 105 -15.12 19.92 2.17
N ILE A 106 -15.58 18.66 2.05
CA ILE A 106 -16.96 18.34 2.49
C ILE A 106 -17.16 16.93 3.11
N PHE A 107 -16.37 15.89 2.78
CA PHE A 107 -16.71 14.50 3.19
C PHE A 107 -15.51 13.61 3.61
N ILE A 108 -14.45 14.18 4.20
CA ILE A 108 -13.36 13.37 4.80
C ILE A 108 -13.85 12.75 6.11
N ASN A 109 -14.28 11.49 6.05
CA ASN A 109 -14.67 10.74 7.26
C ASN A 109 -13.56 9.82 7.80
N LYS A 110 -12.49 9.56 7.02
CA LYS A 110 -11.42 8.62 7.41
C LYS A 110 -10.06 9.30 7.28
N LYS A 111 -9.45 9.61 8.43
CA LYS A 111 -8.07 10.11 8.52
C LYS A 111 -7.15 9.04 9.07
N ILE A 112 -5.92 9.06 8.60
CA ILE A 112 -4.76 8.31 9.09
C ILE A 112 -3.72 9.36 9.48
N ASP A 113 -3.04 9.12 10.60
CA ASP A 113 -1.89 9.92 11.01
C ASP A 113 -0.71 9.61 10.08
N THR A 114 -0.24 10.59 9.33
CA THR A 114 0.84 10.43 8.35
C THR A 114 2.23 10.77 8.91
N SER A 115 2.33 11.14 10.19
CA SER A 115 3.57 11.68 10.77
C SER A 115 4.74 10.69 10.79
N LYS A 116 4.45 9.37 10.85
CA LYS A 116 5.46 8.31 10.98
C LYS A 116 5.59 7.39 9.78
N VAL A 117 4.94 7.72 8.66
CA VAL A 117 4.87 6.82 7.50
C VAL A 117 6.25 6.46 6.96
N ILE A 118 7.15 7.44 6.87
CA ILE A 118 8.52 7.25 6.38
C ILE A 118 9.33 6.38 7.33
N GLU A 119 9.16 6.55 8.64
CA GLU A 119 9.85 5.76 9.66
C GLU A 119 9.37 4.29 9.66
N ASN A 120 8.16 4.05 9.16
CA ASN A 120 7.49 2.76 9.15
C ASN A 120 7.76 1.91 7.89
N ASP A 121 8.81 2.23 7.14
CA ASP A 121 9.17 1.53 5.90
C ASP A 121 9.89 0.19 6.17
N ILE A 122 9.19 -0.73 6.82
CA ILE A 122 9.71 -2.06 7.14
C ILE A 122 9.92 -2.92 5.89
N TYR A 123 9.12 -2.72 4.84
CA TYR A 123 9.16 -3.55 3.63
C TYR A 123 10.39 -3.26 2.80
N SER A 124 10.79 -1.99 2.62
CA SER A 124 12.05 -1.67 1.94
C SER A 124 13.29 -2.02 2.77
N ARG A 125 13.18 -2.03 4.11
CA ARG A 125 14.26 -2.57 4.96
C ARG A 125 14.45 -4.07 4.77
N ILE A 126 13.35 -4.82 4.70
CA ILE A 126 13.40 -6.26 4.38
C ILE A 126 13.95 -6.49 2.97
N GLU A 127 13.47 -5.74 1.98
CA GLU A 127 14.00 -5.77 0.61
C GLU A 127 15.53 -5.55 0.59
N SER A 128 16.01 -4.54 1.30
CA SER A 128 17.44 -4.22 1.40
C SER A 128 18.25 -5.36 2.02
N TYR A 129 17.75 -5.95 3.11
CA TYR A 129 18.37 -7.10 3.75
C TYR A 129 18.44 -8.30 2.79
N LEU A 130 17.36 -8.61 2.08
CA LEU A 130 17.31 -9.72 1.13
C LEU A 130 18.25 -9.48 -0.06
N GLY A 131 18.29 -8.25 -0.57
CA GLY A 131 19.20 -7.83 -1.64
C GLY A 131 20.68 -7.99 -1.23
N ASN A 132 21.05 -7.52 -0.05
CA ASN A 132 22.41 -7.70 0.48
C ASN A 132 22.75 -9.17 0.71
N THR A 133 21.77 -9.97 1.15
CA THR A 133 21.94 -11.41 1.32
C THR A 133 22.18 -12.11 -0.02
N LEU A 134 21.45 -11.75 -1.07
CA LEU A 134 21.68 -12.25 -2.43
C LEU A 134 23.09 -11.90 -2.94
N ILE A 135 23.52 -10.65 -2.80
CA ILE A 135 24.87 -10.21 -3.21
C ILE A 135 25.95 -11.04 -2.51
N ASN A 136 25.78 -11.29 -1.21
CA ASN A 136 26.72 -12.09 -0.43
C ASN A 136 26.80 -13.54 -0.93
N ILE A 137 25.66 -14.18 -1.19
CA ILE A 137 25.65 -15.56 -1.65
C ILE A 137 26.26 -15.68 -3.05
N MET A 138 25.90 -14.78 -3.96
CA MET A 138 26.49 -14.69 -5.31
C MET A 138 28.01 -14.48 -5.26
N SER A 139 28.52 -13.74 -4.28
CA SER A 139 29.96 -13.51 -4.11
C SER A 139 30.72 -14.75 -3.60
N THR A 140 30.00 -15.74 -3.06
CA THR A 140 30.57 -16.94 -2.43
C THR A 140 30.39 -18.22 -3.25
N ASP A 141 29.84 -18.16 -4.46
CA ASP A 141 29.53 -19.30 -5.33
C ASP A 141 28.72 -20.41 -4.61
N SER A 142 27.86 -20.02 -3.66
CA SER A 142 27.04 -20.94 -2.87
C SER A 142 25.61 -21.03 -3.44
N ASP A 143 25.04 -22.24 -3.50
CA ASP A 143 23.70 -22.48 -4.03
C ASP A 143 22.57 -22.23 -3.00
N ASP A 144 22.89 -22.37 -1.70
CA ASP A 144 21.96 -22.24 -0.59
C ASP A 144 22.55 -21.40 0.55
N LEU A 145 21.72 -20.56 1.16
CA LEU A 145 22.05 -19.92 2.43
C LEU A 145 21.62 -20.82 3.58
N VAL A 146 22.55 -21.10 4.50
CA VAL A 146 22.22 -21.69 5.80
C VAL A 146 21.74 -20.59 6.74
N VAL A 147 20.47 -20.68 7.16
CA VAL A 147 19.81 -19.66 7.99
C VAL A 147 20.05 -19.98 9.46
N LYS A 148 20.90 -19.19 10.11
CA LYS A 148 21.30 -19.36 11.52
C LYS A 148 21.55 -18.01 12.18
N GLY A 149 21.48 -17.98 13.51
CA GLY A 149 21.73 -16.79 14.31
C GLY A 149 20.79 -15.65 13.91
N LYS A 150 21.36 -14.47 13.64
CA LYS A 150 20.58 -13.27 13.26
C LYS A 150 19.71 -13.48 12.01
N ASP A 151 20.17 -14.26 11.02
CA ASP A 151 19.36 -14.52 9.83
C ASP A 151 18.07 -15.26 10.20
N LEU A 152 18.15 -16.24 11.12
CA LEU A 152 16.97 -16.96 11.58
C LEU A 152 16.01 -16.04 12.33
N GLU A 153 16.53 -15.16 13.20
CA GLU A 153 15.73 -14.15 13.88
C GLU A 153 15.03 -13.21 12.89
N ASP A 154 15.72 -12.79 11.83
CA ASP A 154 15.17 -11.97 10.75
C ASP A 154 14.02 -12.69 10.03
N PHE A 155 14.20 -13.96 9.66
CA PHE A 155 13.14 -14.76 9.04
C PHE A 155 11.93 -14.95 9.97
N GLU A 156 12.13 -15.12 11.28
CA GLU A 156 11.03 -15.24 12.26
C GLU A 156 10.24 -13.92 12.41
N VAL A 157 10.92 -12.78 12.35
CA VAL A 157 10.27 -11.47 12.34
C VAL A 157 9.49 -11.25 11.04
N MET A 158 10.08 -11.61 9.88
CA MET A 158 9.37 -11.58 8.60
C MET A 158 8.12 -12.45 8.61
N LYS A 159 8.20 -13.67 9.17
CA LYS A 159 7.06 -14.57 9.36
C LYS A 159 5.96 -13.91 10.20
N SER A 160 6.35 -13.34 11.34
CA SER A 160 5.41 -12.67 12.25
C SER A 160 4.70 -11.50 11.57
N LEU A 161 5.44 -10.69 10.81
CA LEU A 161 4.87 -9.59 10.02
C LEU A 161 3.90 -10.12 8.95
N ALA A 162 4.32 -11.13 8.19
CA ALA A 162 3.52 -11.70 7.10
C ALA A 162 2.22 -12.35 7.60
N ILE A 163 2.28 -13.07 8.72
CA ILE A 163 1.09 -13.64 9.37
C ILE A 163 0.13 -12.54 9.83
N ASN A 164 0.65 -11.48 10.43
CA ASN A 164 -0.18 -10.35 10.87
C ASN A 164 -0.82 -9.61 9.70
N MET A 165 -0.10 -9.49 8.58
CA MET A 165 -0.63 -8.96 7.33
C MET A 165 -1.79 -9.83 6.80
N SER A 166 -1.63 -11.16 6.76
CA SER A 166 -2.72 -12.07 6.34
C SER A 166 -3.96 -11.97 7.24
N LYS A 167 -3.78 -11.74 8.54
CA LYS A 167 -4.89 -11.51 9.47
C LYS A 167 -5.68 -10.25 9.13
N ILE A 168 -5.04 -9.18 8.65
CA ILE A 168 -5.73 -7.96 8.21
C ILE A 168 -6.67 -8.29 7.05
N PHE A 169 -6.17 -8.96 6.01
CA PHE A 169 -6.98 -9.32 4.84
C PHE A 169 -8.14 -10.23 5.22
N LYS A 170 -7.88 -11.26 6.03
CA LYS A 170 -8.91 -12.17 6.53
C LYS A 170 -9.99 -11.42 7.35
N SER A 171 -9.57 -10.53 8.25
CA SER A 171 -10.49 -9.73 9.05
C SER A 171 -11.39 -8.85 8.18
N VAL A 172 -10.86 -8.24 7.12
CA VAL A 172 -11.65 -7.44 6.18
C VAL A 172 -12.58 -8.31 5.35
N ASP A 173 -12.10 -9.45 4.85
CA ASP A 173 -12.92 -10.41 4.10
C ASP A 173 -14.13 -10.86 4.94
N GLU A 174 -13.91 -11.24 6.21
CA GLU A 174 -14.95 -11.73 7.12
C GLU A 174 -15.91 -10.63 7.58
N SER A 175 -15.39 -9.48 8.02
CA SER A 175 -16.20 -8.43 8.66
C SER A 175 -16.90 -7.50 7.67
N LYS A 176 -16.31 -7.28 6.48
CA LYS A 176 -16.77 -6.25 5.53
C LYS A 176 -17.22 -6.84 4.19
N LEU A 177 -16.70 -8.00 3.78
CA LEU A 177 -16.90 -8.55 2.43
C LEU A 177 -17.64 -9.92 2.41
N GLY A 178 -18.14 -10.41 3.55
CA GLY A 178 -18.78 -11.71 3.67
C GLY A 178 -19.91 -11.96 2.65
N ASN A 179 -19.89 -13.13 2.01
CA ASN A 179 -20.83 -13.64 0.98
C ASN A 179 -20.91 -12.85 -0.34
N VAL A 180 -19.88 -12.10 -0.71
CA VAL A 180 -19.85 -11.28 -1.94
C VAL A 180 -18.90 -11.89 -2.98
N ASN A 181 -19.34 -11.99 -4.25
CA ASN A 181 -18.53 -12.47 -5.37
C ASN A 181 -17.33 -11.53 -5.66
N SER A 182 -16.27 -12.04 -6.30
CA SER A 182 -15.03 -11.30 -6.58
C SER A 182 -15.23 -9.90 -7.19
N SER A 183 -16.07 -9.76 -8.23
CA SER A 183 -16.34 -8.47 -8.87
C SER A 183 -17.07 -7.47 -7.97
N ASP A 184 -17.92 -7.98 -7.07
CA ASP A 184 -18.68 -7.15 -6.14
C ASP A 184 -17.83 -6.75 -4.92
N LYS A 185 -16.76 -7.50 -4.62
CA LYS A 185 -15.80 -7.15 -3.56
C LYS A 185 -15.03 -5.88 -3.90
N GLU A 186 -14.47 -5.79 -5.10
CA GLU A 186 -13.76 -4.59 -5.57
C GLU A 186 -14.65 -3.35 -5.43
N LYS A 187 -15.86 -3.41 -6.01
CA LYS A 187 -16.83 -2.32 -5.93
C LYS A 187 -17.14 -1.93 -4.49
N LYS A 188 -17.36 -2.91 -3.60
CA LYS A 188 -17.65 -2.65 -2.18
C LYS A 188 -16.47 -2.01 -1.45
N VAL A 189 -15.23 -2.42 -1.75
CA VAL A 189 -14.02 -1.81 -1.19
C VAL A 189 -13.87 -0.36 -1.63
N ILE A 190 -14.15 -0.07 -2.91
CA ILE A 190 -14.08 1.28 -3.47
C ILE A 190 -15.17 2.18 -2.88
N ASP A 191 -16.43 1.75 -2.97
CA ASP A 191 -17.59 2.56 -2.57
C ASP A 191 -17.58 2.90 -1.08
N ASN A 192 -17.11 1.98 -0.24
CA ASN A 192 -17.02 2.18 1.22
C ASN A 192 -15.65 2.68 1.70
N LYS A 193 -14.73 2.96 0.76
CA LYS A 193 -13.36 3.38 1.04
C LYS A 193 -12.67 2.45 2.06
N TYR A 194 -12.85 1.14 1.91
CA TYR A 194 -12.24 0.15 2.80
C TYR A 194 -10.74 -0.01 2.56
N TRP A 195 -10.25 0.37 1.39
CA TRP A 195 -8.81 0.44 1.10
C TRP A 195 -8.07 1.37 2.09
N ILE A 196 -8.70 2.45 2.56
CA ILE A 196 -8.15 3.34 3.60
C ILE A 196 -8.05 2.61 4.95
N ASP A 197 -9.06 1.79 5.29
CA ASP A 197 -9.01 1.02 6.53
C ASP A 197 -7.92 -0.05 6.48
N ILE A 198 -7.74 -0.70 5.31
CA ILE A 198 -6.67 -1.67 5.09
C ILE A 198 -5.31 -0.97 5.24
N LEU A 199 -5.09 0.15 4.56
CA LEU A 199 -3.84 0.93 4.69
C LEU A 199 -3.55 1.31 6.14
N ARG A 200 -4.57 1.75 6.89
CA ARG A 200 -4.42 2.07 8.32
C ARG A 200 -3.99 0.87 9.15
N GLU A 201 -4.59 -0.29 8.94
CA GLU A 201 -4.23 -1.50 9.71
C GLU A 201 -2.86 -2.05 9.29
N ILE A 202 -2.47 -1.89 8.02
CA ILE A 202 -1.11 -2.19 7.53
C ILE A 202 -0.11 -1.32 8.29
N ASP A 203 -0.30 0.00 8.25
CA ASP A 203 0.58 0.97 8.91
C ASP A 203 0.72 0.71 10.42
N LYS A 204 -0.41 0.49 11.10
CA LYS A 204 -0.43 0.14 12.52
C LYS A 204 0.29 -1.17 12.81
N THR A 205 0.24 -2.14 11.91
CA THR A 205 0.90 -3.45 12.08
C THR A 205 2.40 -3.33 11.85
N SER A 206 2.82 -2.66 10.78
CA SER A 206 4.25 -2.44 10.50
C SER A 206 4.91 -1.55 11.56
N SER A 207 4.17 -0.60 12.15
CA SER A 207 4.71 0.31 13.18
C SER A 207 5.22 -0.43 14.43
N LYS A 208 4.76 -1.65 14.67
CA LYS A 208 5.26 -2.50 15.78
C LYS A 208 6.70 -2.98 15.57
N TYR A 209 7.20 -2.87 14.35
CA TYR A 209 8.52 -3.30 13.93
C TYR A 209 9.43 -2.10 13.57
N ILE A 210 9.03 -0.88 13.94
CA ILE A 210 9.75 0.35 13.59
C ILE A 210 11.20 0.31 14.09
N ASP A 211 11.42 -0.18 15.31
CA ASP A 211 12.73 -0.27 15.96
C ASP A 211 13.50 -1.57 15.61
N TYR A 212 12.90 -2.47 14.84
CA TYR A 212 13.57 -3.70 14.44
C TYR A 212 14.50 -3.46 13.26
N ASP A 213 15.74 -3.93 13.36
CA ASP A 213 16.77 -3.65 12.38
C ASP A 213 17.14 -4.88 11.54
N PHE A 214 16.83 -4.79 10.26
CA PHE A 214 17.19 -5.75 9.23
C PHE A 214 18.54 -5.37 8.62
N ILE A 215 19.64 -5.70 9.31
CA ILE A 215 20.99 -5.43 8.82
C ILE A 215 21.64 -6.70 8.27
N LYS A 216 22.05 -6.63 7.01
CA LYS A 216 23.03 -7.54 6.41
C LYS A 216 24.15 -6.72 5.78
N GLU A 217 25.35 -6.83 6.31
CA GLU A 217 26.54 -6.22 5.69
C GLU A 217 26.92 -6.97 4.42
N VAL A 218 27.27 -6.23 3.36
CA VAL A 218 27.78 -6.81 2.12
C VAL A 218 29.26 -7.15 2.32
N LYS A 219 29.57 -8.44 2.29
CA LYS A 219 30.93 -8.97 2.36
C LYS A 219 31.46 -9.14 0.94
N VAL A 220 32.00 -8.07 0.35
CA VAL A 220 32.68 -8.16 -0.96
C VAL A 220 34.00 -8.90 -0.76
N THR A 221 34.02 -10.20 -1.05
CA THR A 221 35.21 -11.06 -0.89
C THR A 221 36.09 -11.14 -2.13
N LYS A 222 35.65 -10.65 -3.30
CA LYS A 222 36.49 -10.54 -4.51
C LYS A 222 36.79 -9.07 -4.82
N ALA A 223 37.98 -8.62 -4.42
CA ALA A 223 38.64 -7.53 -5.14
C ALA A 223 38.98 -8.08 -6.52
N ILE A 224 38.28 -7.60 -7.55
CA ILE A 224 38.66 -7.87 -8.94
C ILE A 224 39.95 -7.06 -9.17
N TYR A 225 41.09 -7.74 -9.11
CA TYR A 225 42.38 -7.24 -9.59
C TYR A 225 42.50 -7.50 -11.09
#